data_AF-A0A7Y9I3R5-F1
#
_entry.id   AF-A0A7Y9I3R5-F1
#
_cell.length_a   1.000
_cell.length_b   1.000
_cell.length_c   1.000
_cell.angle_alpha   90.00
_cell.angle_beta   90.00
_cell.angle_gamma   90.00
#
_symmetry.space_group_name_H-M   'P 1'
#
loop_
_entity.id
_entity.type
_entity.pdbx_description
1 polymer ?
#
loop_
_entity_poly.entity_id
_entity_poly.type
_entity_poly.pdbx_seq_one_letter_code
_entity_poly.pdbx_strand_id
1 'polypeptide(L)' 'MTEPDQDQNVRPRTGVDEIDAALTDLDGLADLPVAEHHDRLSRVHEALHAALHQPSDRSADSPS' A
#
# COMPACT_ATOMS: atom_id res chain seq x y z
N MET A 1 -16.83 -16.36 -29.15
CA MET A 1 -16.99 -15.82 -27.79
C MET A 1 -15.66 -15.17 -27.45
N THR A 2 -15.63 -13.86 -27.24
CA THR A 2 -14.43 -13.14 -26.82
C THR A 2 -14.38 -13.24 -25.30
N GLU A 3 -13.42 -13.98 -24.75
CA GLU A 3 -13.14 -13.96 -23.32
C GLU A 3 -12.72 -12.52 -22.97
N PRO A 4 -13.24 -11.90 -21.90
CA PRO A 4 -12.70 -10.63 -21.45
C PRO A 4 -11.25 -10.89 -21.06
N ASP A 5 -10.35 -10.15 -21.71
CA ASP A 5 -8.96 -9.95 -21.29
C ASP A 5 -8.98 -9.87 -19.76
N GLN A 6 -8.36 -10.84 -19.09
CA GLN A 6 -8.18 -10.85 -17.64
C GLN A 6 -7.27 -9.67 -17.33
N ASP A 7 -7.94 -8.53 -17.21
CA ASP A 7 -7.37 -7.20 -17.18
C ASP A 7 -6.25 -7.19 -16.18
N GLN A 8 -5.12 -6.69 -16.65
CA GLN A 8 -3.87 -6.60 -15.95
C GLN A 8 -4.10 -5.72 -14.71
N ASN A 9 -4.49 -6.35 -13.60
CA ASN A 9 -4.77 -5.68 -12.33
C ASN A 9 -3.45 -5.29 -11.66
N VAL A 10 -2.60 -4.60 -12.41
CA VAL A 10 -1.35 -4.02 -11.94
C VAL A 10 -1.77 -2.84 -11.07
N ARG A 11 -1.70 -3.04 -9.76
CA ARG A 11 -1.94 -1.98 -8.79
C ARG A 11 -1.06 -0.76 -9.15
N PRO A 12 -1.64 0.43 -9.32
CA PRO A 12 -0.85 1.63 -9.58
C PRO A 12 0.11 1.87 -8.41
N ARG A 13 1.38 2.11 -8.72
CA ARG A 13 2.43 2.39 -7.73
C ARG A 13 2.43 3.88 -7.39
N THR A 14 2.63 4.18 -6.12
CA THR A 14 2.72 5.55 -5.60
C THR A 14 4.12 6.13 -5.75
N GLY A 15 5.13 5.26 -5.94
CA GLY A 15 6.54 5.66 -6.03
C GLY A 15 7.19 5.90 -4.66
N VAL A 16 6.46 5.61 -3.58
CA VAL A 16 6.96 5.59 -2.20
C VAL A 16 6.95 4.14 -1.74
N ASP A 17 8.14 3.57 -1.55
CA ASP A 17 8.32 2.14 -1.29
C ASP A 17 7.55 1.68 -0.04
N GLU A 18 7.51 2.51 1.01
CA GLU A 18 6.80 2.20 2.25
C GLU A 18 5.28 2.16 2.06
N ILE A 19 4.74 3.05 1.22
CA ILE A 19 3.31 3.08 0.90
C ILE A 19 2.95 1.89 0.01
N ASP A 20 3.76 1.62 -1.01
CA ASP A 20 3.53 0.51 -1.94
C ASP A 20 3.65 -0.85 -1.22
N ALA A 21 4.56 -1.00 -0.25
CA ALA A 21 4.67 -2.18 0.61
C ALA A 21 3.43 -2.36 1.50
N ALA A 22 3.00 -1.31 2.21
CA ALA A 22 1.80 -1.38 3.05
C ALA A 22 0.53 -1.69 2.25
N LEU A 23 0.45 -1.19 1.02
CA LEU A 23 -0.63 -1.49 0.09
C LEU A 23 -0.60 -2.94 -0.41
N THR A 24 0.59 -3.49 -0.68
CA THR A 24 0.78 -4.89 -1.07
C THR A 24 0.35 -5.85 0.05
N ASP A 25 0.50 -5.46 1.31
CA ASP A 25 0.05 -6.27 2.45
C ASP A 25 -1.48 -6.47 2.50
N LEU A 26 -2.27 -5.70 1.74
CA LEU A 26 -3.72 -5.92 1.59
C LEU A 26 -4.06 -6.98 0.54
N ASP A 27 -3.09 -7.41 -0.28
CA ASP A 27 -3.32 -8.47 -1.25
C ASP A 27 -3.64 -9.78 -0.51
N GLY A 28 -4.67 -10.49 -0.98
CA GLY A 28 -5.15 -11.72 -0.35
C GLY A 28 -5.95 -11.53 0.95
N LEU A 29 -6.31 -10.30 1.33
CA LEU A 29 -7.18 -10.06 2.51
C LEU A 29 -8.51 -10.81 2.40
N ALA A 30 -9.08 -10.89 1.19
CA ALA A 30 -10.33 -11.59 0.92
C ALA A 30 -10.25 -13.11 1.16
N ASP A 31 -9.05 -13.69 1.11
CA ASP A 31 -8.82 -15.11 1.35
C ASP A 31 -8.67 -15.46 2.84
N LEU A 32 -8.53 -14.45 3.70
CA LEU A 32 -8.40 -14.62 5.15
C LEU A 32 -9.77 -14.64 5.84
N PRO A 33 -9.88 -15.29 7.02
CA PRO A 33 -11.06 -15.20 7.86
C PRO A 33 -11.36 -13.75 8.25
N VAL A 34 -12.65 -13.37 8.26
CA VAL A 34 -13.09 -12.01 8.60
C VAL A 34 -12.57 -11.54 9.97
N ALA A 35 -12.42 -12.46 10.92
CA ALA A 35 -11.85 -12.16 12.24
C ALA A 35 -10.41 -11.60 12.17
N GLU A 36 -9.64 -11.98 11.15
CA GLU A 36 -8.26 -11.52 10.94
C GLU A 36 -8.19 -10.21 10.14
N HIS A 37 -9.30 -9.78 9.51
CA HIS A 37 -9.31 -8.58 8.68
C HIS A 37 -9.01 -7.34 9.50
N HIS A 38 -9.59 -7.25 10.70
CA HIS A 38 -9.37 -6.12 11.59
C HIS A 38 -7.89 -5.91 11.89
N ASP A 39 -7.19 -6.96 12.31
CA ASP A 39 -5.78 -6.88 12.70
C ASP A 39 -4.87 -6.59 11.51
N ARG A 40 -5.24 -7.09 10.31
CA ARG A 40 -4.50 -6.78 9.09
C ARG A 40 -4.72 -5.34 8.62
N LEU A 41 -5.97 -4.88 8.62
CA LEU A 41 -6.31 -3.49 8.30
C LEU A 41 -5.70 -2.50 9.28
N SER A 42 -5.70 -2.79 10.59
CA SER A 42 -5.09 -1.94 11.61
C SER A 42 -3.59 -1.78 11.38
N ARG A 43 -2.88 -2.88 11.09
CA ARG A 43 -1.44 -2.84 10.81
C ARG A 43 -1.11 -2.04 9.55
N VAL A 44 -1.87 -2.25 8.47
CA VAL A 44 -1.68 -1.49 7.22
C VAL A 44 -1.99 -0.01 7.44
N HIS A 45 -3.06 0.31 8.18
CA HIS A 45 -3.39 1.69 8.52
C HIS A 45 -2.27 2.37 9.30
N GLU A 46 -1.70 1.71 10.31
CA GLU A 46 -0.56 2.22 11.08
C GLU A 46 0.68 2.44 10.20
N ALA A 47 1.00 1.49 9.33
CA ALA A 47 2.13 1.61 8.40
C ALA A 47 1.95 2.78 7.42
N LEU A 48 0.75 2.94 6.83
CA LEU A 48 0.42 4.06 5.97
C LEU A 48 0.45 5.39 6.72
N HIS A 49 -0.11 5.43 7.93
CA HIS A 49 -0.09 6.62 8.75
C HIS A 49 1.35 7.05 9.06
N ALA A 50 2.22 6.11 9.41
CA ALA A 50 3.64 6.36 9.65
C ALA A 50 4.35 6.84 8.38
N ALA A 51 4.10 6.22 7.22
CA ALA A 51 4.72 6.63 5.96
C ALA A 51 4.30 8.05 5.52
N LEU A 52 3.03 8.41 5.73
CA LEU A 52 2.48 9.72 5.36
C LEU A 52 2.88 10.85 6.31
N HIS A 53 3.10 10.54 7.59
CA HIS A 53 3.43 11.52 8.62
C HIS A 53 4.91 11.55 9.00
N GLN A 54 5.74 10.68 8.41
CA GLN A 54 7.18 10.85 8.51
C GLN A 54 7.55 12.18 7.84
N PRO A 55 8.23 13.10 8.56
CA PRO A 55 8.81 14.26 7.90
C PRO A 55 9.76 13.70 6.85
N SER A 56 9.50 14.03 5.60
CA SER A 56 10.40 13.69 4.51
C SER A 56 11.71 14.40 4.79
N ASP A 57 12.65 13.73 5.47
CA ASP A 57 14.03 14.18 5.70
C ASP A 57 14.85 14.12 4.38
N ARG A 58 14.16 14.44 3.27
CA ARG A 58 14.64 14.53 1.90
C ARG A 58 14.05 15.75 1.18
N SER A 59 13.76 16.82 1.91
CA SER A 59 14.08 18.17 1.42
C SER A 59 15.52 18.50 1.81
N ALA A 60 16.44 17.55 1.62
CA ALA A 60 17.86 17.77 1.80
C ALA A 60 18.39 18.42 0.51
N ASP A 61 18.95 19.62 0.68
CA ASP A 61 19.79 20.38 -0.25
C ASP A 61 19.09 21.38 -1.20
N SER A 62 18.92 22.61 -0.71
CA SER A 62 19.17 23.79 -1.53
C SER A 62 19.82 24.87 -0.65
N PRO A 63 21.17 24.92 -0.55
CA PRO A 63 21.84 26.07 0.01
C PRO A 63 21.69 27.23 -0.98
N SER A 64 21.25 28.39 -0.50
CA SER A 64 21.39 29.67 -1.19
C SER A 64 21.90 30.71 -0.23
#